data_AF-A0A1Y3CYK8-F1
#
_entry.id   AF-A0A1Y3CYK8-F1
#
_cell.length_a   1.000
_cell.length_b   1.000
_cell.length_c   1.000
_cell.angle_alpha   90.00
_cell.angle_beta   90.00
_cell.angle_gamma   90.00
#
_symmetry.space_group_name_H-M   'P 1'
#
loop_
_entity.id
_entity.type
_entity.pdbx_description
1 polymer ?
#
loop_
_entity_poly.entity_id
_entity_poly.type
_entity_poly.pdbx_seq_one_letter_code
_entity_poly.pdbx_strand_id
1 'polypeptide(L)'
;MTSESNRTGALGINYVQRVLLKWGWGFESISQENDDGFDGLIYIRSKHSDPQNPDNKSKQSWVFTGGLIHIQVKSGDSYISSRNKDQITLKIRNLNKKKEIWNKSSIPCILIFVAEDEKGGEYSYWADLKSNETYFEDCNTIISIPLKNRFSISQECKGPLRRIARTSGNYTDKYVIDMGKSDSLDSILPSSLKGNLNSPLKRKAIEFYQQWKLIGATNPYFGQVIINRTGWSHITRQGRPIARIETSFNLLPIAARIINDVSKWRTLTAMRRYENRKDNYICHIDFIGLTAKVILKERNSSDVMVILKRETRFKKNEGGNSTETRLWFYTVYEPGRGK
;
A
#
# COMPACT_ATOMS: atom_id res chain seq x y z
N MET A 1 17.17 -36.08 8.31
CA MET A 1 18.03 -35.23 9.16
C MET A 1 17.78 -33.78 8.81
N THR A 2 17.20 -32.98 9.70
CA THR A 2 17.19 -31.51 9.57
C THR A 2 18.53 -30.98 10.05
N SER A 3 19.21 -30.18 9.24
CA SER A 3 20.49 -29.57 9.62
C SER A 3 20.29 -28.55 10.75
N GLU A 4 21.31 -28.32 11.56
CA GLU A 4 21.28 -27.31 12.63
C GLU A 4 21.02 -25.89 12.08
N SER A 5 21.45 -25.64 10.84
CA SER A 5 21.13 -24.41 10.10
C SER A 5 19.62 -24.29 9.82
N ASN A 6 18.94 -25.38 9.47
CA ASN A 6 17.49 -25.38 9.23
C ASN A 6 16.73 -25.18 10.55
N ARG A 7 17.20 -25.79 11.65
CA ARG A 7 16.65 -25.58 12.99
C ARG A 7 16.74 -24.10 13.40
N THR A 8 17.92 -23.50 13.23
CA THR A 8 18.17 -22.08 13.56
C THR A 8 17.32 -21.14 12.70
N GLY A 9 17.17 -21.44 11.40
CA GLY A 9 16.28 -20.70 10.51
C GLY A 9 14.82 -20.75 10.98
N ALA A 10 14.31 -21.95 11.30
CA ALA A 10 12.95 -22.14 11.77
C ALA A 10 12.67 -21.41 13.10
N LEU A 11 13.64 -21.41 14.04
CA LEU A 11 13.53 -20.67 15.30
C LEU A 11 13.36 -19.17 15.07
N GLY A 12 14.09 -18.58 14.13
CA GLY A 12 13.91 -17.16 13.81
C GLY A 12 12.56 -16.84 13.18
N ILE A 13 12.05 -17.69 12.29
CA ILE A 13 10.69 -17.51 11.73
C ILE A 13 9.64 -17.60 12.84
N ASN A 14 9.77 -18.55 13.75
CA ASN A 14 8.87 -18.70 14.90
C ASN A 14 8.94 -17.48 15.83
N TYR A 15 10.12 -16.93 16.08
CA TYR A 15 10.31 -15.69 16.83
C TYR A 15 9.51 -14.54 16.19
N VAL A 16 9.69 -14.35 14.88
CA VAL A 16 9.02 -13.29 14.12
C VAL A 16 7.50 -13.45 14.17
N GLN A 17 7.00 -14.66 13.91
CA GLN A 17 5.57 -14.98 14.01
C GLN A 17 5.00 -14.66 15.39
N ARG A 18 5.70 -15.03 16.46
CA ARG A 18 5.28 -14.78 17.84
C ARG A 18 5.18 -13.28 18.15
N VAL A 19 6.17 -12.50 17.74
CA VAL A 19 6.15 -11.02 17.90
C VAL A 19 4.96 -10.43 17.13
N LEU A 20 4.78 -10.80 15.87
CA LEU A 20 3.70 -10.30 15.02
C LEU A 20 2.32 -10.69 15.55
N LEU A 21 2.15 -11.92 16.05
CA LEU A 21 0.91 -12.39 16.66
C LEU A 21 0.57 -11.58 17.91
N LYS A 22 1.54 -11.31 18.79
CA LYS A 22 1.36 -10.44 19.97
C LYS A 22 1.03 -9.00 19.57
N TRP A 23 1.55 -8.55 18.44
CA TRP A 23 1.19 -7.27 17.85
C TRP A 23 -0.20 -7.25 17.21
N GLY A 24 -0.77 -8.43 16.93
CA GLY A 24 -2.02 -8.65 16.20
C GLY A 24 -1.90 -8.52 14.69
N TRP A 25 -0.68 -8.60 14.15
CA TRP A 25 -0.39 -8.53 12.72
C TRP A 25 -0.38 -9.92 12.11
N GLY A 26 -0.59 -10.00 10.79
CA GLY A 26 -0.51 -11.25 10.05
C GLY A 26 0.90 -11.51 9.54
N PHE A 27 1.25 -12.79 9.40
CA PHE A 27 2.46 -13.25 8.74
C PHE A 27 2.11 -14.40 7.81
N GLU A 28 2.69 -14.41 6.62
CA GLU A 28 2.59 -15.50 5.67
C GLU A 28 4.00 -15.88 5.22
N SER A 29 4.39 -17.12 5.48
CA SER A 29 5.68 -17.66 5.03
C SER A 29 5.62 -17.93 3.54
N ILE A 30 6.69 -17.61 2.82
CA ILE A 30 6.87 -18.02 1.43
C ILE A 30 7.55 -19.38 1.45
N SER A 31 7.02 -20.35 0.70
CA SER A 31 7.63 -21.69 0.63
C SER A 31 8.97 -21.64 -0.08
N GLN A 32 9.90 -22.52 0.31
CA GLN A 32 11.23 -22.61 -0.30
C GLN A 32 11.19 -22.89 -1.82
N GLU A 33 10.12 -23.51 -2.30
CA GLU A 33 9.87 -23.77 -3.72
C GLU A 33 9.60 -22.48 -4.54
N ASN A 34 9.25 -21.38 -3.86
CA ASN A 34 9.01 -20.06 -4.42
C ASN A 34 10.03 -19.02 -3.91
N ASP A 35 11.18 -19.47 -3.39
CA ASP A 35 12.17 -18.62 -2.73
C ASP A 35 12.98 -17.80 -3.74
N ASP A 36 12.36 -16.70 -4.18
CA ASP A 36 13.02 -15.64 -4.93
C ASP A 36 13.86 -14.72 -4.01
N GLY A 37 14.15 -15.07 -2.74
CA GLY A 37 14.95 -14.25 -1.82
C GLY A 37 14.15 -13.50 -0.74
N PHE A 38 12.98 -14.02 -0.37
CA PHE A 38 12.14 -13.53 0.72
C PHE A 38 11.61 -14.71 1.54
N ASP A 39 11.61 -14.60 2.87
CA ASP A 39 11.11 -15.66 3.76
C ASP A 39 9.62 -15.48 4.08
N GLY A 40 9.05 -14.29 3.84
CA GLY A 40 7.63 -14.08 4.07
C GLY A 40 7.13 -12.65 3.87
N LEU A 41 5.84 -12.48 4.18
CA LEU A 41 5.09 -11.25 4.03
C LEU A 41 4.40 -10.88 5.36
N ILE A 42 4.58 -9.65 5.80
CA ILE A 42 3.89 -9.09 6.97
C ILE A 42 2.66 -8.32 6.52
N TYR A 43 1.52 -8.62 7.16
CA TYR A 43 0.27 -7.88 7.01
C TYR A 43 0.04 -6.99 8.22
N ILE A 44 0.14 -5.68 8.04
CA ILE A 44 -0.11 -4.73 9.14
C ILE A 44 -1.60 -4.65 9.43
N ARG A 45 -1.94 -4.89 10.70
CA ARG A 45 -3.31 -4.81 11.21
C ARG A 45 -3.44 -3.79 12.34
N SER A 46 -4.66 -3.31 12.54
CA SER A 46 -5.02 -2.48 13.68
C SER A 46 -6.09 -3.17 14.50
N LYS A 47 -5.95 -3.09 15.82
CA LYS A 47 -6.96 -3.56 16.76
C LYS A 47 -8.17 -2.67 16.64
N HIS A 48 -9.33 -3.27 16.45
CA HIS A 48 -10.62 -2.62 16.49
C HIS A 48 -11.38 -3.20 17.69
N SER A 49 -11.92 -2.31 18.53
CA SER A 49 -12.69 -2.65 19.72
C SER A 49 -14.01 -1.87 19.69
N ASP A 50 -15.08 -2.51 20.15
CA ASP A 50 -16.38 -1.86 20.34
C ASP A 50 -16.22 -0.67 21.33
N PRO A 51 -16.53 0.57 20.94
CA PRO A 51 -16.40 1.74 21.82
C PRO A 51 -17.23 1.63 23.09
N GLN A 52 -18.35 0.91 23.04
CA GLN A 52 -19.23 0.72 24.20
C GLN A 52 -18.75 -0.41 25.11
N ASN A 53 -17.89 -1.31 24.62
CA ASN A 53 -17.40 -2.47 25.35
C ASN A 53 -15.92 -2.75 25.01
N PRO A 54 -15.00 -1.83 25.35
CA PRO A 54 -13.61 -1.91 24.91
C PRO A 54 -12.88 -3.16 25.42
N ASP A 55 -13.25 -3.65 26.59
CA ASP A 55 -12.62 -4.79 27.25
C ASP A 55 -13.16 -6.15 26.79
N ASN A 56 -14.28 -6.17 26.06
CA ASN A 56 -14.87 -7.41 25.60
C ASN A 56 -14.05 -8.00 24.43
N LYS A 57 -13.19 -8.99 24.75
CA LYS A 57 -12.32 -9.66 23.78
C LYS A 57 -13.07 -10.30 22.61
N SER A 58 -14.30 -10.77 22.79
CA SER A 58 -15.07 -11.38 21.70
C SER A 58 -15.53 -10.35 20.66
N LYS A 59 -15.56 -9.06 21.03
CA LYS A 59 -15.84 -7.92 20.15
C LYS A 59 -14.56 -7.22 19.65
N GLN A 60 -13.39 -7.76 19.94
CA GLN A 60 -12.13 -7.25 19.43
C GLN A 60 -11.80 -7.96 18.10
N SER A 61 -11.44 -7.18 17.09
CA SER A 61 -11.03 -7.69 15.78
C SER A 61 -9.74 -7.03 15.31
N TRP A 62 -9.00 -7.71 14.42
CA TRP A 62 -7.76 -7.19 13.84
C TRP A 62 -7.96 -6.95 12.36
N VAL A 63 -8.12 -5.67 12.00
CA VAL A 63 -8.47 -5.26 10.64
C VAL A 63 -7.21 -4.93 9.85
N PHE A 64 -7.11 -5.48 8.65
CA PHE A 64 -6.00 -5.19 7.72
C PHE A 64 -5.98 -3.71 7.33
N THR A 65 -4.79 -3.11 7.39
CA THR A 65 -4.60 -1.67 7.13
C THR A 65 -4.23 -1.35 5.68
N GLY A 66 -3.99 -2.37 4.85
CA GLY A 66 -3.37 -2.19 3.52
C GLY A 66 -1.84 -2.16 3.55
N GLY A 67 -1.21 -2.10 4.74
CA GLY A 67 0.25 -2.13 4.87
C GLY A 67 0.81 -3.53 4.70
N LEU A 68 1.73 -3.69 3.76
CA LEU A 68 2.45 -4.93 3.47
C LEU A 68 3.96 -4.68 3.58
N ILE A 69 4.72 -5.67 4.03
CA ILE A 69 6.19 -5.63 4.08
C ILE A 69 6.73 -7.01 3.69
N HIS A 70 7.60 -7.08 2.67
CA HIS A 70 8.41 -8.28 2.43
C HIS A 70 9.52 -8.39 3.46
N ILE A 71 9.77 -9.59 3.95
CA ILE A 71 10.82 -9.83 4.93
C ILE A 71 11.81 -10.89 4.49
N GLN A 72 13.06 -10.70 4.88
CA GLN A 72 14.06 -11.74 5.00
C GLN A 72 14.45 -11.86 6.47
N VAL A 73 14.47 -13.07 7.00
CA VAL A 73 14.92 -13.42 8.33
C VAL A 73 16.33 -14.03 8.26
N LYS A 74 17.19 -13.58 9.16
CA LYS A 74 18.53 -14.15 9.39
C LYS A 74 18.68 -14.42 10.87
N SER A 75 19.09 -15.65 11.20
CA SER A 75 19.05 -16.15 12.57
C SER A 75 20.39 -16.75 12.97
N GLY A 76 20.83 -16.43 14.18
CA GLY A 76 22.06 -16.94 14.79
C GLY A 76 23.29 -16.06 14.57
N ASP A 77 24.26 -16.20 15.46
CA ASP A 77 25.43 -15.30 15.55
C ASP A 77 26.42 -15.48 14.40
N SER A 78 26.33 -16.56 13.63
CA SER A 78 27.22 -16.83 12.48
C SER A 78 27.13 -15.76 11.38
N TYR A 79 26.05 -14.97 11.37
CA TYR A 79 25.92 -13.82 10.47
C TYR A 79 26.62 -12.56 10.98
N ILE A 80 26.91 -12.44 12.27
CA ILE A 80 27.48 -11.23 12.87
C ILE A 80 28.93 -11.07 12.42
N SER A 81 29.24 -9.96 11.75
CA SER A 81 30.62 -9.61 11.41
C SER A 81 31.25 -8.69 12.45
N SER A 82 30.49 -7.72 12.96
CA SER A 82 30.91 -6.83 14.04
C SER A 82 29.71 -6.21 14.75
N ARG A 83 29.92 -5.74 15.98
CA ARG A 83 28.91 -5.06 16.79
C ARG A 83 29.54 -3.89 17.52
N ASN A 84 28.85 -2.75 17.51
CA ASN A 84 29.19 -1.60 18.35
C ASN A 84 27.95 -1.11 19.10
N LYS A 85 28.04 0.05 19.77
CA LYS A 85 26.95 0.62 20.58
C LYS A 85 25.71 1.06 19.77
N ASP A 86 25.87 1.33 18.48
CA ASP A 86 24.83 1.91 17.62
C ASP A 86 24.29 0.93 16.57
N GLN A 87 25.08 -0.05 16.14
CA GLN A 87 24.75 -0.96 15.05
C GLN A 87 25.39 -2.35 15.18
N ILE A 88 24.76 -3.33 14.53
CA ILE A 88 25.31 -4.66 14.23
C ILE A 88 25.51 -4.76 12.72
N THR A 89 26.65 -5.30 12.29
CA THR A 89 26.88 -5.59 10.88
C THR A 89 26.75 -7.09 10.61
N LEU A 90 26.08 -7.46 9.53
CA LEU A 90 25.88 -8.84 9.13
C LEU A 90 26.60 -9.16 7.82
N LYS A 91 27.26 -10.32 7.77
CA LYS A 91 27.86 -10.87 6.56
C LYS A 91 26.83 -11.69 5.76
N ILE A 92 26.43 -11.18 4.60
CA ILE A 92 25.46 -11.79 3.69
C ILE A 92 26.15 -12.22 2.40
N ARG A 93 26.10 -13.52 2.10
CA ARG A 93 26.61 -14.06 0.83
C ARG A 93 25.74 -13.60 -0.34
N ASN A 94 26.38 -13.32 -1.48
CA ASN A 94 25.74 -12.91 -2.74
C ASN A 94 24.83 -11.67 -2.59
N LEU A 95 25.26 -10.67 -1.81
CA LEU A 95 24.43 -9.50 -1.49
C LEU A 95 23.94 -8.75 -2.73
N ASN A 96 24.77 -8.59 -3.77
CA ASN A 96 24.38 -7.87 -4.99
C ASN A 96 23.17 -8.51 -5.68
N LYS A 97 23.18 -9.84 -5.84
CA LYS A 97 22.05 -10.59 -6.42
C LYS A 97 20.79 -10.43 -5.57
N LYS A 98 20.93 -10.47 -4.24
CA LYS A 98 19.82 -10.26 -3.31
C LYS A 98 19.28 -8.83 -3.36
N LYS A 99 20.15 -7.85 -3.49
CA LYS A 99 19.78 -6.43 -3.61
C LYS A 99 18.96 -6.18 -4.87
N GLU A 100 19.31 -6.81 -6.00
CA GLU A 100 18.50 -6.73 -7.23
C GLU A 100 17.08 -7.27 -7.01
N ILE A 101 16.95 -8.42 -6.36
CA ILE A 101 15.66 -9.02 -5.98
C ILE A 101 14.87 -8.09 -5.07
N TRP A 102 15.48 -7.62 -3.98
CA TRP A 102 14.82 -6.78 -2.99
C TRP A 102 14.34 -5.45 -3.58
N ASN A 103 15.10 -4.88 -4.51
CA ASN A 103 14.74 -3.67 -5.24
C ASN A 103 13.58 -3.88 -6.22
N LYS A 104 13.42 -5.08 -6.80
CA LYS A 104 12.28 -5.41 -7.68
C LYS A 104 10.95 -5.47 -6.94
N SER A 105 10.94 -5.72 -5.63
CA SER A 105 9.71 -5.72 -4.85
C SER A 105 9.01 -4.36 -4.97
N SER A 106 7.68 -4.33 -5.14
CA SER A 106 6.90 -3.08 -5.20
C SER A 106 6.48 -2.57 -3.82
N ILE A 107 6.69 -3.36 -2.77
CA ILE A 107 6.38 -3.04 -1.37
C ILE A 107 7.70 -2.87 -0.58
N PRO A 108 7.70 -2.40 0.68
CA PRO A 108 8.95 -2.27 1.42
C PRO A 108 9.51 -3.65 1.69
N CYS A 109 10.83 -3.69 1.82
CA CYS A 109 11.55 -4.89 2.13
C CYS A 109 12.43 -4.63 3.36
N ILE A 110 12.34 -5.50 4.36
CA ILE A 110 13.18 -5.40 5.56
C ILE A 110 13.92 -6.71 5.80
N LEU A 111 15.08 -6.61 6.43
CA LEU A 111 15.77 -7.75 7.01
C LEU A 111 15.53 -7.74 8.52
N ILE A 112 15.10 -8.86 9.07
CA ILE A 112 14.98 -9.07 10.51
C ILE A 112 16.09 -10.02 10.94
N PHE A 113 16.93 -9.55 11.85
CA PHE A 113 17.96 -10.35 12.49
C PHE A 113 17.48 -10.84 13.85
N VAL A 114 17.65 -12.13 14.13
CA VAL A 114 17.28 -12.76 15.40
C VAL A 114 18.49 -13.54 15.93
N ALA A 115 18.85 -13.32 17.18
CA ALA A 115 19.90 -14.08 17.85
C ALA A 115 19.62 -14.21 19.34
N GLU A 116 20.39 -15.04 20.02
CA GLU A 116 20.33 -15.26 21.46
C GLU A 116 21.62 -14.73 22.09
N ASP A 117 21.52 -14.14 23.28
CA ASP A 117 22.70 -13.83 24.06
C ASP A 117 23.20 -15.07 24.82
N GLU A 118 24.37 -14.96 25.46
CA GLU A 118 24.98 -16.05 26.23
C GLU A 118 24.11 -16.58 27.39
N LYS A 119 23.10 -15.80 27.82
CA LYS A 119 22.16 -16.16 28.88
C LYS A 119 20.86 -16.76 28.32
N GLY A 120 20.78 -16.97 27.00
CA GLY A 120 19.59 -17.46 26.30
C GLY A 120 18.52 -16.39 26.08
N GLY A 121 18.85 -15.11 26.28
CA GLY A 121 17.97 -13.98 26.00
C GLY A 121 17.91 -13.68 24.50
N GLU A 122 16.74 -13.85 23.88
CA GLU A 122 16.55 -13.53 22.47
C GLU A 122 16.55 -12.01 22.24
N TYR A 123 17.34 -11.55 21.28
CA TYR A 123 17.33 -10.18 20.81
C TYR A 123 17.13 -10.12 19.29
N SER A 124 16.46 -9.05 18.85
CA SER A 124 16.16 -8.90 17.43
C SER A 124 16.09 -7.45 16.99
N TYR A 125 16.61 -7.20 15.80
CA TYR A 125 16.72 -5.89 15.17
C TYR A 125 16.34 -5.99 13.69
N TRP A 126 16.04 -4.87 13.06
CA TRP A 126 15.68 -4.85 11.64
C TRP A 126 16.31 -3.69 10.87
N ALA A 127 16.52 -3.90 9.57
CA ALA A 127 17.02 -2.89 8.64
C ALA A 127 16.12 -2.79 7.41
N ASP A 128 15.99 -1.58 6.85
CA ASP A 128 15.29 -1.34 5.59
C ASP A 128 16.20 -1.72 4.42
N LEU A 129 15.88 -2.80 3.72
CA LEU A 129 16.69 -3.30 2.61
C LEU A 129 16.62 -2.40 1.37
N LYS A 130 15.74 -1.41 1.35
CA LYS A 130 15.67 -0.40 0.27
C LYS A 130 16.37 0.92 0.62
N SER A 131 16.82 1.08 1.87
CA SER A 131 17.58 2.26 2.27
C SER A 131 19.05 2.13 1.85
N ASN A 132 19.63 3.22 1.32
CA ASN A 132 21.06 3.27 1.04
C ASN A 132 21.91 3.20 2.32
N GLU A 133 21.39 3.68 3.46
CA GLU A 133 22.06 3.65 4.77
C GLU A 133 22.33 2.23 5.29
N THR A 134 21.61 1.24 4.76
CA THR A 134 21.76 -0.17 5.10
C THR A 134 23.04 -0.79 4.50
N TYR A 135 23.58 -0.16 3.45
CA TYR A 135 24.70 -0.66 2.67
C TYR A 135 25.95 0.21 2.85
N PHE A 136 27.12 -0.38 2.68
CA PHE A 136 28.38 0.35 2.60
C PHE A 136 28.78 0.50 1.12
N GLU A 137 29.22 1.70 0.71
CA GLU A 137 29.46 2.04 -0.71
C GLU A 137 30.43 1.09 -1.41
N ASP A 138 31.41 0.52 -0.69
CA ASP A 138 32.42 -0.39 -1.25
C ASP A 138 32.33 -1.84 -0.73
N CYS A 139 31.23 -2.23 -0.07
CA CYS A 139 31.08 -3.58 0.48
C CYS A 139 29.87 -4.35 -0.04
N ASN A 140 30.15 -5.39 -0.83
CA ASN A 140 29.14 -6.26 -1.43
C ASN A 140 28.82 -7.50 -0.59
N THR A 141 29.15 -7.49 0.71
CA THR A 141 28.89 -8.63 1.59
C THR A 141 28.38 -8.24 2.96
N ILE A 142 28.33 -6.95 3.29
CA ILE A 142 27.98 -6.49 4.63
C ILE A 142 26.75 -5.60 4.58
N ILE A 143 25.83 -5.84 5.50
CA ILE A 143 24.67 -4.97 5.78
C ILE A 143 24.80 -4.41 7.19
N SER A 144 24.48 -3.13 7.38
CA SER A 144 24.35 -2.52 8.70
C SER A 144 22.91 -2.58 9.22
N ILE A 145 22.76 -2.95 10.49
CA ILE A 145 21.48 -2.98 11.21
C ILE A 145 21.59 -2.04 12.42
N PRO A 146 20.85 -0.91 12.42
CA PRO A 146 20.83 -0.01 13.57
C PRO A 146 20.20 -0.66 14.81
N LEU A 147 20.88 -0.63 15.96
CA LEU A 147 20.38 -1.21 17.22
C LEU A 147 19.13 -0.48 17.75
N LYS A 148 18.91 0.77 17.36
CA LYS A 148 17.66 1.51 17.63
C LYS A 148 16.43 0.87 16.99
N ASN A 149 16.60 0.12 15.91
CA ASN A 149 15.52 -0.54 15.18
C ASN A 149 15.22 -1.92 15.78
N ARG A 150 14.72 -1.94 17.01
CA ARG A 150 14.35 -3.18 17.70
C ARG A 150 13.14 -3.85 17.05
N PHE A 151 13.15 -5.18 17.01
CA PHE A 151 12.01 -6.00 16.61
C PHE A 151 11.62 -6.90 17.80
N SER A 152 10.72 -6.42 18.66
CA SER A 152 10.31 -7.14 19.87
C SER A 152 8.83 -6.95 20.15
N ILE A 153 8.27 -7.69 21.13
CA ILE A 153 6.83 -7.61 21.47
C ILE A 153 6.38 -6.19 21.85
N SER A 154 7.29 -5.32 22.28
CA SER A 154 6.96 -3.98 22.77
C SER A 154 6.30 -3.07 21.72
N GLN A 155 5.42 -2.17 22.17
CA GLN A 155 4.57 -1.37 21.28
C GLN A 155 5.35 -0.33 20.47
N GLU A 156 6.43 0.24 21.02
CA GLU A 156 7.26 1.23 20.35
C GLU A 156 7.94 0.67 19.09
N CYS A 157 8.16 -0.66 19.05
CA CYS A 157 8.76 -1.35 17.91
C CYS A 157 7.81 -1.39 16.68
N LYS A 158 6.49 -1.17 16.87
CA LYS A 158 5.50 -1.17 15.77
C LYS A 158 5.56 0.09 14.90
N GLY A 159 5.82 1.24 15.53
CA GLY A 159 5.69 2.56 14.91
C GLY A 159 6.54 2.74 13.64
N PRO A 160 7.84 2.43 13.70
CA PRO A 160 8.72 2.51 12.54
C PRO A 160 8.27 1.63 11.37
N LEU A 161 7.89 0.38 11.63
CA LEU A 161 7.43 -0.55 10.59
C LEU A 161 6.09 -0.13 9.97
N ARG A 162 5.17 0.42 10.78
CA ARG A 162 3.94 1.05 10.26
C ARG A 162 4.25 2.21 9.33
N ARG A 163 5.27 3.01 9.65
CA ARG A 163 5.70 4.12 8.80
C ARG A 163 6.26 3.60 7.50
N ILE A 164 7.16 2.62 7.53
CA ILE A 164 7.77 2.04 6.33
C ILE A 164 6.73 1.40 5.41
N ALA A 165 5.77 0.64 5.94
CA ALA A 165 4.67 0.08 5.17
C ALA A 165 3.72 1.13 4.56
N ARG A 166 3.74 2.37 5.08
CA ARG A 166 3.08 3.53 4.46
C ARG A 166 4.00 4.21 3.44
N THR A 167 5.32 4.15 3.64
CA THR A 167 6.37 4.86 2.87
C THR A 167 6.79 4.13 1.60
N SER A 168 6.77 2.80 1.55
CA SER A 168 7.05 2.01 0.34
C SER A 168 6.21 2.43 -0.85
N GLY A 169 6.78 2.94 -1.94
CA GLY A 169 8.17 3.35 -2.17
C GLY A 169 8.23 4.26 -3.39
N ASN A 170 7.18 5.07 -3.59
CA ASN A 170 7.03 6.11 -4.62
C ASN A 170 5.91 7.12 -4.25
N TYR A 171 5.51 7.20 -2.98
CA TYR A 171 4.29 7.88 -2.54
C TYR A 171 4.49 8.91 -1.42
N THR A 172 5.75 9.18 -1.05
CA THR A 172 6.11 10.27 -0.14
C THR A 172 6.06 11.61 -0.85
N ASP A 173 6.56 11.68 -2.09
CA ASP A 173 6.31 12.80 -3.00
C ASP A 173 4.93 12.65 -3.64
N LYS A 174 3.91 12.84 -2.80
CA LYS A 174 2.54 13.00 -3.31
C LYS A 174 2.53 14.27 -4.13
N TYR A 175 2.00 14.16 -5.33
CA TYR A 175 1.67 15.34 -6.11
C TYR A 175 0.83 16.27 -5.24
N VAL A 176 1.26 17.52 -5.09
CA VAL A 176 0.56 18.51 -4.27
C VAL A 176 -0.38 19.27 -5.19
N ILE A 177 -1.68 19.18 -4.90
CA ILE A 177 -2.71 19.97 -5.59
C ILE A 177 -3.11 21.07 -4.63
N ASP A 178 -2.68 22.30 -4.91
CA ASP A 178 -3.11 23.48 -4.18
C ASP A 178 -4.32 24.12 -4.88
N MET A 179 -5.52 23.66 -4.52
CA MET A 179 -6.79 24.20 -5.03
C MET A 179 -6.99 25.68 -4.64
N GLY A 180 -6.14 26.21 -3.76
CA GLY A 180 -6.09 27.61 -3.38
C GLY A 180 -5.44 28.52 -4.43
N LYS A 181 -4.40 28.00 -5.09
CA LYS A 181 -3.48 28.78 -5.95
C LYS A 181 -3.52 28.37 -7.41
N SER A 182 -3.75 27.09 -7.69
CA SER A 182 -3.68 26.53 -9.05
C SER A 182 -4.77 25.48 -9.23
N ASP A 183 -5.66 25.69 -10.20
CA ASP A 183 -6.68 24.72 -10.60
C ASP A 183 -6.52 24.41 -12.10
N SER A 184 -6.04 23.20 -12.41
CA SER A 184 -5.78 22.75 -13.79
C SER A 184 -7.04 22.65 -14.64
N LEU A 185 -8.20 22.59 -14.00
CA LEU A 185 -9.51 22.52 -14.64
C LEU A 185 -10.32 23.80 -14.40
N ASP A 186 -9.67 24.90 -14.02
CA ASP A 186 -10.35 26.18 -13.88
C ASP A 186 -11.08 26.55 -15.18
N SER A 187 -12.25 27.16 -15.06
CA SER A 187 -13.18 27.44 -16.17
C SER A 187 -13.73 26.22 -16.95
N ILE A 188 -13.17 25.01 -16.79
CA ILE A 188 -13.65 23.76 -17.42
C ILE A 188 -14.62 23.04 -16.46
N LEU A 189 -14.19 22.81 -15.22
CA LEU A 189 -14.99 22.19 -14.17
C LEU A 189 -14.89 23.00 -12.88
N PRO A 190 -15.98 23.18 -12.12
CA PRO A 190 -15.91 23.95 -10.90
C PRO A 190 -15.02 23.28 -9.84
N SER A 191 -14.27 24.08 -9.08
CA SER A 191 -13.35 23.65 -8.00
C SER A 191 -14.07 23.11 -6.77
N SER A 192 -15.37 23.36 -6.67
CA SER A 192 -16.25 22.87 -5.61
C SER A 192 -17.63 22.50 -6.17
N LEU A 193 -18.44 21.83 -5.34
CA LEU A 193 -19.83 21.54 -5.69
C LEU A 193 -20.66 22.83 -5.63
N LYS A 194 -21.06 23.35 -6.79
CA LYS A 194 -21.88 24.56 -6.91
C LYS A 194 -23.32 24.33 -6.39
N GLY A 195 -23.94 25.38 -5.87
CA GLY A 195 -25.35 25.40 -5.48
C GLY A 195 -25.59 26.12 -4.15
N ASN A 196 -26.80 26.62 -3.95
CA ASN A 196 -27.19 27.33 -2.72
C ASN A 196 -27.19 26.41 -1.49
N LEU A 197 -27.25 26.99 -0.28
CA LEU A 197 -27.29 26.23 0.99
C LEU A 197 -28.49 25.26 1.06
N ASN A 198 -29.60 25.60 0.39
CA ASN A 198 -30.83 24.81 0.39
C ASN A 198 -30.80 23.61 -0.59
N SER A 199 -29.77 23.49 -1.43
CA SER A 199 -29.68 22.41 -2.41
C SER A 199 -29.09 21.15 -1.78
N PRO A 200 -29.77 19.99 -1.88
CA PRO A 200 -29.25 18.73 -1.33
C PRO A 200 -27.87 18.38 -1.90
N LEU A 201 -26.95 17.90 -1.06
CA LEU A 201 -25.60 17.53 -1.47
C LEU A 201 -25.59 16.54 -2.66
N LYS A 202 -26.49 15.55 -2.63
CA LYS A 202 -26.65 14.57 -3.71
C LYS A 202 -26.96 15.25 -5.06
N ARG A 203 -27.78 16.31 -5.06
CA ARG A 203 -28.13 17.07 -6.27
C ARG A 203 -26.91 17.81 -6.81
N LYS A 204 -26.19 18.54 -5.95
CA LYS A 204 -24.95 19.23 -6.34
C LYS A 204 -23.92 18.25 -6.91
N ALA A 205 -23.79 17.08 -6.27
CA ALA A 205 -22.86 16.04 -6.68
C ALA A 205 -23.22 15.40 -8.04
N ILE A 206 -24.50 15.12 -8.31
CA ILE A 206 -24.91 14.55 -9.60
C ILE A 206 -24.77 15.58 -10.72
N GLU A 207 -25.10 16.84 -10.48
CA GLU A 207 -24.92 17.92 -11.46
C GLU A 207 -23.45 18.06 -11.85
N PHE A 208 -22.54 18.09 -10.86
CA PHE A 208 -21.09 18.04 -11.11
C PHE A 208 -20.68 16.79 -11.89
N TYR A 209 -21.14 15.62 -11.47
CA TYR A 209 -20.75 14.34 -12.09
C TYR A 209 -21.23 14.22 -13.54
N GLN A 210 -22.39 14.79 -13.87
CA GLN A 210 -22.91 14.84 -15.24
C GLN A 210 -22.06 15.76 -16.12
N GLN A 211 -21.69 16.95 -15.62
CA GLN A 211 -20.76 17.84 -16.34
C GLN A 211 -19.41 17.15 -16.56
N TRP A 212 -18.86 16.53 -15.52
CA TRP A 212 -17.59 15.80 -15.61
C TRP A 212 -17.67 14.61 -16.58
N LYS A 213 -18.81 13.90 -16.62
CA LYS A 213 -19.05 12.84 -17.61
C LYS A 213 -19.05 13.36 -19.06
N LEU A 214 -19.61 14.55 -19.31
CA LEU A 214 -19.67 15.14 -20.65
C LEU A 214 -18.29 15.60 -21.12
N ILE A 215 -17.54 16.25 -20.23
CA ILE A 215 -16.19 16.77 -20.49
C ILE A 215 -15.18 15.62 -20.61
N GLY A 216 -15.32 14.59 -19.77
CA GLY A 216 -14.38 13.48 -19.66
C GLY A 216 -13.19 13.80 -18.75
N ALA A 217 -12.19 12.92 -18.78
CA ALA A 217 -10.94 13.08 -18.05
C ALA A 217 -9.80 12.39 -18.79
N THR A 218 -8.61 12.98 -18.75
CA THR A 218 -7.40 12.44 -19.39
C THR A 218 -6.28 12.41 -18.37
N ASN A 219 -5.81 11.22 -18.03
CA ASN A 219 -4.68 11.04 -17.14
C ASN A 219 -3.34 11.15 -17.88
N PRO A 220 -2.32 11.81 -17.31
CA PRO A 220 -1.02 11.99 -17.98
C PRO A 220 -0.28 10.68 -18.29
N TYR A 221 -0.52 9.60 -17.53
CA TYR A 221 0.12 8.30 -17.76
C TYR A 221 -0.77 7.36 -18.58
N PHE A 222 -2.05 7.27 -18.27
CA PHE A 222 -2.97 6.29 -18.88
C PHE A 222 -3.75 6.80 -20.09
N GLY A 223 -3.74 8.11 -20.35
CA GLY A 223 -4.65 8.72 -21.32
C GLY A 223 -6.09 8.74 -20.82
N GLN A 224 -7.04 8.43 -21.70
CA GLN A 224 -8.47 8.64 -21.41
C GLN A 224 -8.98 7.79 -20.22
N VAL A 225 -9.68 8.45 -19.29
CA VAL A 225 -10.38 7.83 -18.17
C VAL A 225 -11.89 8.02 -18.34
N ILE A 226 -12.62 6.92 -18.35
CA ILE A 226 -14.06 6.91 -18.59
C ILE A 226 -14.80 7.30 -17.31
N ILE A 227 -15.52 8.43 -17.38
CA ILE A 227 -16.43 8.89 -16.34
C ILE A 227 -17.85 8.48 -16.75
N ASN A 228 -18.44 7.49 -16.07
CA ASN A 228 -19.78 6.99 -16.43
C ASN A 228 -20.54 6.45 -15.21
N ARG A 229 -21.63 5.69 -15.41
CA ARG A 229 -22.42 5.15 -14.31
C ARG A 229 -21.63 4.23 -13.37
N THR A 230 -20.50 3.66 -13.79
CA THR A 230 -19.72 2.70 -12.98
C THR A 230 -19.26 3.35 -11.68
N GLY A 231 -18.59 4.50 -11.75
CA GLY A 231 -18.14 5.24 -10.57
C GLY A 231 -19.29 5.72 -9.70
N TRP A 232 -20.31 6.33 -10.32
CA TRP A 232 -21.51 6.79 -9.62
C TRP A 232 -22.22 5.64 -8.87
N SER A 233 -22.49 4.54 -9.55
CA SER A 233 -23.17 3.37 -8.98
C SER A 233 -22.35 2.76 -7.84
N HIS A 234 -21.02 2.75 -7.95
CA HIS A 234 -20.17 2.28 -6.86
C HIS A 234 -20.22 3.22 -5.65
N ILE A 235 -20.14 4.54 -5.89
CA ILE A 235 -20.21 5.55 -4.83
C ILE A 235 -21.55 5.48 -4.10
N THR A 236 -22.65 5.27 -4.81
CA THR A 236 -24.02 5.27 -4.28
C THR A 236 -24.61 3.88 -4.07
N ARG A 237 -23.80 2.82 -4.04
CA ARG A 237 -24.30 1.44 -3.95
C ARG A 237 -25.10 1.21 -2.66
N GLN A 238 -26.09 0.34 -2.74
CA GLN A 238 -26.87 -0.09 -1.58
C GLN A 238 -25.96 -0.67 -0.49
N GLY A 239 -26.21 -0.32 0.77
CA GLY A 239 -25.41 -0.74 1.92
C GLY A 239 -24.14 0.07 2.16
N ARG A 240 -23.82 1.09 1.35
CA ARG A 240 -22.72 2.02 1.67
C ARG A 240 -23.17 3.02 2.74
N PRO A 241 -22.40 3.23 3.83
CA PRO A 241 -22.76 4.22 4.86
C PRO A 241 -22.90 5.63 4.29
N ILE A 242 -23.97 6.35 4.68
CA ILE A 242 -24.30 7.69 4.17
C ILE A 242 -23.11 8.64 4.30
N ALA A 243 -22.45 8.70 5.47
CA ALA A 243 -21.27 9.55 5.68
C ALA A 243 -20.13 9.28 4.67
N ARG A 244 -19.95 8.02 4.22
CA ARG A 244 -18.96 7.69 3.17
C ARG A 244 -19.40 8.15 1.79
N ILE A 245 -20.71 8.13 1.52
CA ILE A 245 -21.28 8.65 0.28
C ILE A 245 -21.06 10.17 0.23
N GLU A 246 -21.44 10.88 1.29
CA GLU A 246 -21.28 12.34 1.39
C GLU A 246 -19.81 12.77 1.28
N THR A 247 -18.90 12.03 1.92
CA THR A 247 -17.47 12.26 1.77
C THR A 247 -17.03 12.09 0.32
N SER A 248 -17.41 11.00 -0.34
CA SER A 248 -17.07 10.79 -1.76
C SER A 248 -17.66 11.88 -2.65
N PHE A 249 -18.87 12.37 -2.38
CA PHE A 249 -19.48 13.48 -3.12
C PHE A 249 -18.65 14.76 -3.02
N ASN A 250 -18.29 15.16 -1.80
CA ASN A 250 -17.47 16.35 -1.58
C ASN A 250 -16.07 16.26 -2.22
N LEU A 251 -15.57 15.05 -2.44
CA LEU A 251 -14.27 14.80 -3.08
C LEU A 251 -14.34 14.72 -4.62
N LEU A 252 -15.52 14.78 -5.25
CA LEU A 252 -15.62 14.68 -6.73
C LEU A 252 -14.84 15.77 -7.47
N PRO A 253 -14.91 17.06 -7.08
CA PRO A 253 -14.09 18.10 -7.73
C PRO A 253 -12.59 17.80 -7.63
N ILE A 254 -12.15 17.30 -6.48
CA ILE A 254 -10.75 16.94 -6.24
C ILE A 254 -10.35 15.70 -7.06
N ALA A 255 -11.24 14.71 -7.17
CA ALA A 255 -10.98 13.51 -7.96
C ALA A 255 -10.72 13.85 -9.43
N ALA A 256 -11.45 14.83 -9.99
CA ALA A 256 -11.23 15.30 -11.34
C ALA A 256 -9.80 15.84 -11.53
N ARG A 257 -9.28 16.65 -10.59
CA ARG A 257 -7.91 17.19 -10.67
C ARG A 257 -6.88 16.09 -10.50
N ILE A 258 -7.06 15.20 -9.51
CA ILE A 258 -6.15 14.06 -9.30
C ILE A 258 -6.03 13.21 -10.56
N ILE A 259 -7.12 12.95 -11.27
CA ILE A 259 -7.07 12.17 -12.51
C ILE A 259 -6.28 12.91 -13.60
N ASN A 260 -6.48 14.22 -13.76
CA ASN A 260 -5.83 14.98 -14.84
C ASN A 260 -4.39 15.40 -14.54
N ASP A 261 -4.00 15.47 -13.27
CA ASP A 261 -2.70 16.05 -12.88
C ASP A 261 -1.68 14.99 -12.41
N VAL A 262 -2.15 13.86 -11.86
CA VAL A 262 -1.27 12.88 -11.22
C VAL A 262 -0.86 11.80 -12.21
N SER A 263 0.44 11.71 -12.52
CA SER A 263 1.01 10.64 -13.35
C SER A 263 1.44 9.41 -12.54
N LYS A 264 1.75 9.58 -11.24
CA LYS A 264 2.19 8.48 -10.36
C LYS A 264 1.01 7.65 -9.87
N TRP A 265 1.08 6.33 -10.01
CA TRP A 265 0.01 5.41 -9.65
C TRP A 265 0.55 4.14 -8.99
N ARG A 266 -0.36 3.33 -8.41
CA ARG A 266 -0.04 2.01 -7.86
C ARG A 266 -1.16 1.01 -8.10
N THR A 267 -0.84 -0.27 -8.22
CA THR A 267 -1.85 -1.34 -8.22
C THR A 267 -2.36 -1.57 -6.79
N LEU A 268 -3.68 -1.70 -6.62
CA LEU A 268 -4.35 -1.90 -5.33
C LEU A 268 -4.83 -3.34 -5.11
N THR A 269 -5.01 -4.10 -6.20
CA THR A 269 -5.50 -5.48 -6.16
C THR A 269 -4.72 -6.34 -7.14
N ALA A 270 -4.54 -7.63 -6.82
CA ALA A 270 -4.05 -8.59 -7.80
C ALA A 270 -4.95 -8.61 -9.05
N MET A 271 -4.33 -8.85 -10.21
CA MET A 271 -5.03 -8.95 -11.48
C MET A 271 -5.93 -10.19 -11.50
N ARG A 272 -7.20 -10.00 -11.84
CA ARG A 272 -8.18 -11.10 -11.97
C ARG A 272 -8.45 -11.37 -13.43
N ARG A 273 -8.27 -12.63 -13.84
CA ARG A 273 -8.56 -13.10 -15.19
C ARG A 273 -9.98 -13.64 -15.27
N TYR A 274 -10.73 -13.15 -16.25
CA TYR A 274 -12.07 -13.60 -16.58
C TYR A 274 -12.06 -14.19 -18.00
N GLU A 275 -12.38 -15.47 -18.08
CA GLU A 275 -12.49 -16.23 -19.32
C GLU A 275 -13.96 -16.60 -19.59
N ASN A 276 -14.27 -17.06 -20.80
CA ASN A 276 -15.60 -17.53 -21.21
C ASN A 276 -16.71 -16.45 -21.19
N ARG A 277 -16.36 -15.20 -21.50
CA ARG A 277 -17.37 -14.16 -21.76
C ARG A 277 -18.00 -14.39 -23.14
N LYS A 278 -19.28 -14.03 -23.27
CA LYS A 278 -20.06 -14.17 -24.52
C LYS A 278 -19.48 -13.41 -25.71
N ASP A 279 -18.59 -12.46 -25.45
CA ASP A 279 -17.95 -11.60 -26.45
C ASP A 279 -16.62 -12.17 -27.01
N ASN A 280 -16.23 -13.39 -26.61
CA ASN A 280 -14.97 -14.05 -27.00
C ASN A 280 -13.69 -13.29 -26.58
N TYR A 281 -13.79 -12.38 -25.61
CA TYR A 281 -12.62 -11.72 -25.01
C TYR A 281 -12.18 -12.42 -23.72
N ILE A 282 -10.87 -12.47 -23.51
CA ILE A 282 -10.27 -12.69 -22.19
C ILE A 282 -10.07 -11.32 -21.57
N CYS A 283 -10.61 -11.10 -20.38
CA CYS A 283 -10.49 -9.82 -19.68
C CYS A 283 -9.68 -9.96 -18.41
N HIS A 284 -8.69 -9.10 -18.24
CA HIS A 284 -7.96 -8.93 -17.00
C HIS A 284 -8.43 -7.65 -16.32
N ILE A 285 -8.86 -7.75 -15.06
CA ILE A 285 -9.36 -6.62 -14.29
C ILE A 285 -8.52 -6.44 -13.03
N ASP A 286 -8.09 -5.20 -12.79
CA ASP A 286 -7.48 -4.77 -11.55
C ASP A 286 -7.90 -3.34 -11.18
N PHE A 287 -7.46 -2.88 -10.01
CA PHE A 287 -7.71 -1.55 -9.50
C PHE A 287 -6.39 -0.82 -9.28
N ILE A 288 -6.36 0.46 -9.66
CA ILE A 288 -5.20 1.31 -9.51
C ILE A 288 -5.54 2.55 -8.65
N GLY A 289 -4.53 3.07 -7.95
CA GLY A 289 -4.65 4.17 -6.99
C GLY A 289 -3.90 5.43 -7.41
N LEU A 290 -4.67 6.47 -7.71
CA LEU A 290 -4.39 7.91 -7.74
C LEU A 290 -4.19 8.51 -6.34
N THR A 291 -3.08 9.14 -5.91
CA THR A 291 -3.15 9.98 -4.68
C THR A 291 -2.40 11.27 -4.84
N ALA A 292 -2.98 12.31 -4.26
CA ALA A 292 -2.38 13.61 -4.08
C ALA A 292 -2.51 14.05 -2.61
N LYS A 293 -1.63 14.96 -2.20
CA LYS A 293 -1.86 15.82 -1.04
C LYS A 293 -2.59 17.05 -1.52
N VAL A 294 -3.78 17.30 -1.01
CA VAL A 294 -4.66 18.36 -1.49
C VAL A 294 -4.73 19.46 -0.45
N ILE A 295 -4.31 20.66 -0.83
CA ILE A 295 -4.45 21.88 -0.02
C ILE A 295 -5.74 22.57 -0.46
N LEU A 296 -6.61 22.86 0.50
CA LEU A 296 -7.93 23.45 0.25
C LEU A 296 -8.00 24.82 0.92
N LYS A 297 -8.76 25.74 0.32
CA LYS A 297 -8.90 27.11 0.85
C LYS A 297 -9.53 27.14 2.25
N GLU A 298 -10.49 26.25 2.49
CA GLU A 298 -11.37 26.32 3.68
C GLU A 298 -11.06 25.27 4.75
N ARG A 299 -10.07 24.39 4.55
CA ARG A 299 -9.70 23.37 5.54
C ARG A 299 -8.26 22.91 5.40
N ASN A 300 -7.77 22.24 6.44
CA ASN A 300 -6.45 21.62 6.48
C ASN A 300 -6.22 20.69 5.27
N SER A 301 -4.95 20.61 4.84
CA SER A 301 -4.55 19.73 3.74
C SER A 301 -4.90 18.28 4.06
N SER A 302 -5.40 17.54 3.08
CA SER A 302 -5.74 16.12 3.23
C SER A 302 -5.11 15.30 2.13
N ASP A 303 -4.73 14.08 2.47
CA ASP A 303 -4.43 13.06 1.47
C ASP A 303 -5.74 12.57 0.86
N VAL A 304 -5.80 12.48 -0.46
CA VAL A 304 -7.00 12.01 -1.19
C VAL A 304 -6.58 10.97 -2.21
N MET A 305 -7.26 9.82 -2.19
CA MET A 305 -7.04 8.72 -3.11
C MET A 305 -8.21 8.54 -4.06
N VAL A 306 -7.91 8.55 -5.36
CA VAL A 306 -8.81 8.13 -6.43
C VAL A 306 -8.49 6.69 -6.81
N ILE A 307 -9.52 5.85 -6.91
CA ILE A 307 -9.41 4.50 -7.43
C ILE A 307 -9.95 4.49 -8.86
N LEU A 308 -9.15 3.95 -9.78
CA LEU A 308 -9.60 3.62 -11.14
C LEU A 308 -9.71 2.10 -11.27
N LYS A 309 -10.76 1.65 -11.95
CA LYS A 309 -10.89 0.27 -12.40
C LYS A 309 -10.21 0.18 -13.77
N ARG A 310 -9.31 -0.76 -13.96
CA ARG A 310 -8.66 -1.03 -15.25
C ARG A 310 -9.12 -2.39 -15.77
N GLU A 311 -9.44 -2.43 -17.07
CA GLU A 311 -9.73 -3.66 -17.80
C GLU A 311 -8.81 -3.70 -19.02
N THR A 312 -8.05 -4.79 -19.14
CA THR A 312 -7.27 -5.11 -20.33
C THR A 312 -7.92 -6.31 -20.99
N ARG A 313 -8.32 -6.18 -22.26
CA ARG A 313 -9.03 -7.23 -23.00
C ARG A 313 -8.21 -7.72 -24.19
N PHE A 314 -8.28 -9.04 -24.43
CA PHE A 314 -7.60 -9.75 -25.51
C PHE A 314 -8.63 -10.54 -26.32
N LYS A 315 -8.55 -10.49 -27.65
CA LYS A 315 -9.28 -11.45 -28.50
C LYS A 315 -8.55 -12.79 -28.49
N LYS A 316 -9.30 -13.87 -28.28
CA LYS A 316 -8.77 -15.23 -28.16
C LYS A 316 -7.98 -15.71 -29.40
N ASN A 317 -8.21 -15.13 -30.58
CA ASN A 317 -7.70 -15.64 -31.86
C ASN A 317 -6.64 -14.73 -32.55
N GLU A 318 -6.27 -13.58 -31.99
CA GLU A 318 -5.41 -12.59 -32.67
C GLU A 318 -4.01 -12.42 -32.01
N GLY A 319 -3.59 -13.36 -31.16
CA GLY A 319 -2.21 -13.42 -30.65
C GLY A 319 -1.67 -12.09 -30.10
N GLY A 320 -2.22 -11.58 -28.99
CA GLY A 320 -1.66 -10.46 -28.20
C GLY A 320 -1.62 -9.07 -28.86
N ASN A 321 -1.71 -8.95 -30.18
CA ASN A 321 -1.48 -7.70 -30.91
C ASN A 321 -2.65 -6.70 -30.88
N SER A 322 -3.87 -7.14 -30.52
CA SER A 322 -5.04 -6.26 -30.34
C SER A 322 -5.41 -6.11 -28.86
N THR A 323 -4.46 -5.66 -28.05
CA THR A 323 -4.70 -5.38 -26.62
C THR A 323 -5.40 -4.05 -26.46
N GLU A 324 -6.62 -4.06 -25.93
CA GLU A 324 -7.33 -2.84 -25.54
C GLU A 324 -7.33 -2.68 -24.03
N THR A 325 -6.88 -1.53 -23.53
CA THR A 325 -6.95 -1.18 -22.11
C THR A 325 -7.93 -0.03 -21.92
N ARG A 326 -8.85 -0.19 -20.96
CA ARG A 326 -9.85 0.80 -20.59
C ARG A 326 -9.78 1.07 -19.11
N LEU A 327 -9.91 2.35 -18.75
CA LEU A 327 -9.93 2.79 -17.36
C LEU A 327 -11.26 3.49 -17.06
N TRP A 328 -11.84 3.19 -15.90
CA TRP A 328 -13.01 3.89 -15.38
C TRP A 328 -12.69 4.52 -14.04
N PHE A 329 -13.19 5.73 -13.82
CA PHE A 329 -13.32 6.24 -12.46
C PHE A 329 -14.21 5.31 -11.64
N TYR A 330 -13.72 4.88 -10.48
CA TYR A 330 -14.42 3.93 -9.61
C TYR A 330 -14.85 4.56 -8.30
N THR A 331 -13.94 5.20 -7.57
CA THR A 331 -14.28 5.89 -6.31
C THR A 331 -13.20 6.88 -5.89
N VAL A 332 -13.51 7.69 -4.88
CA VAL A 332 -12.58 8.61 -4.21
C VAL A 332 -12.82 8.62 -2.70
N TYR A 333 -11.75 8.70 -1.92
CA TYR A 333 -11.79 8.77 -0.46
C TYR A 333 -10.51 9.35 0.13
N GLU A 334 -10.54 9.73 1.41
CA GLU A 334 -9.35 10.14 2.18
C GLU A 334 -8.76 8.92 2.92
N PRO A 335 -7.57 8.42 2.53
CA PRO A 335 -6.92 7.34 3.25
C PRO A 335 -6.48 7.79 4.65
N GLY A 336 -6.64 6.93 5.66
CA GLY A 336 -6.17 7.22 7.02
C GLY A 336 -7.20 7.86 7.95
N ARG A 337 -8.44 8.13 7.51
CA ARG A 337 -9.54 8.33 8.46
C ARG A 337 -9.89 6.97 9.08
N GLY A 338 -9.40 6.76 10.31
CA GLY A 338 -10.01 5.84 11.24
C GLY A 338 -11.51 6.15 11.34
N LYS A 339 -12.33 5.10 11.31
CA LYS A 339 -13.61 5.19 12.01
C LYS A 339 -13.33 5.17 13.50
#